data_AF-A0A822GB60-F1
#
_entry.id   AF-A0A822GB60-F1
#
_cell.length_a   1.000
_cell.length_b   1.000
_cell.length_c   1.000
_cell.angle_alpha   90.00
_cell.angle_beta   90.00
_cell.angle_gamma   90.00
#
_symmetry.space_group_name_H-M   'P 1'
#
loop_
_entity.id
_entity.type
_entity.pdbx_description
1 polymer ?
#
loop_
_entity_poly.entity_id
_entity_poly.type
_entity_poly.pdbx_seq_one_letter_code
_entity_poly.pdbx_strand_id
1 'polypeptide(L)' 'HFIFCIAEFLVMLSHDTLHSKRVINIQDLIKHYDSLLASGHEPETHALAALKLVLYDFFSCSNYANN' A
#
# COMPACT_ATOMS: atom_id res chain seq x y z
N HIS A 1 10.00 9.50 -6.87
CA HIS A 1 11.01 8.93 -5.95
C HIS A 1 10.55 8.96 -4.49
N PHE A 2 10.20 10.12 -3.93
CA PHE A 2 9.79 10.24 -2.51
C PHE A 2 8.49 9.49 -2.15
N ILE A 3 7.47 9.53 -3.01
CA ILE A 3 6.18 8.87 -2.77
C ILE A 3 6.29 7.35 -2.76
N PHE A 4 7.21 6.80 -3.54
CA PHE A 4 7.47 5.37 -3.55
C PHE A 4 8.02 4.89 -2.19
N CYS A 5 8.99 5.61 -1.62
CA CYS A 5 9.53 5.30 -0.30
C CYS A 5 8.46 5.41 0.81
N ILE A 6 7.56 6.38 0.70
CA ILE A 6 6.42 6.51 1.62
C ILE A 6 5.49 5.31 1.48
N ALA A 7 5.14 4.91 0.25
CA ALA A 7 4.26 3.78 0.01
C ALA A 7 4.86 2.46 0.54
N GLU A 8 6.15 2.23 0.29
CA GLU A 8 6.88 1.07 0.81
C GLU A 8 6.87 1.04 2.35
N PHE A 9 7.15 2.16 3.01
CA PHE A 9 7.10 2.27 4.46
C PHE A 9 5.70 1.99 5.03
N LEU A 10 4.65 2.54 4.39
CA LEU A 10 3.27 2.34 4.83
C LEU A 10 2.81 0.88 4.64
N VAL A 11 3.26 0.22 3.57
CA VAL A 11 3.02 -1.22 3.35
C VAL A 11 3.71 -2.04 4.44
N MET A 12 4.98 -1.77 4.75
CA MET A 12 5.68 -2.44 5.85
C MET A 12 4.96 -2.25 7.20
N LEU A 13 4.54 -1.02 7.52
CA LEU A 13 3.75 -0.72 8.72
C LEU A 13 2.38 -1.42 8.76
N SER A 14 1.82 -1.79 7.61
CA SER A 14 0.53 -2.50 7.56
C SER A 14 0.60 -3.94 8.07
N HIS A 15 1.80 -4.51 8.12
CA HIS A 15 2.09 -5.81 8.72
C HIS A 15 2.31 -5.74 10.23
N ASP A 16 2.71 -4.57 10.73
CA ASP A 16 2.96 -4.37 12.16
C ASP A 16 1.68 -4.18 12.97
N THR A 17 1.76 -4.59 14.23
CA THR A 17 0.72 -4.35 15.22
C THR A 17 1.27 -3.58 16.41
N LEU A 18 0.50 -2.58 16.86
CA LEU A 18 0.75 -1.85 18.08
C LEU A 18 -0.40 -2.15 19.04
N HIS A 19 -0.09 -2.71 20.22
CA HIS A 19 -1.10 -3.18 21.18
C HIS A 19 -2.15 -4.10 20.55
N SER A 20 -1.70 -5.06 19.73
CA SER A 20 -2.54 -6.03 19.02
C SER A 20 -3.53 -5.43 18.01
N LYS A 21 -3.38 -4.15 17.66
CA LYS A 21 -4.14 -3.49 16.60
C LYS A 21 -3.20 -3.21 15.44
N ARG A 22 -3.66 -3.45 14.20
CA ARG A 22 -2.88 -3.06 13.02
C ARG A 22 -2.59 -1.57 13.07
N VAL A 23 -1.32 -1.20 12.84
CA VAL A 23 -0.90 0.21 12.83
C VAL A 23 -1.55 0.93 11.67
N ILE A 24 -1.60 0.28 10.50
CA ILE A 24 -2.29 0.75 9.30
C ILE A 24 -3.04 -0.41 8.67
N ASN A 25 -4.28 -0.18 8.21
CA ASN A 25 -5.01 -1.17 7.44
C ASN A 25 -4.72 -1.01 5.95
N ILE A 26 -4.35 -2.09 5.28
CA ILE A 26 -4.08 -2.11 3.83
C ILE A 26 -5.27 -1.60 3.01
N GLN A 27 -6.50 -1.80 3.50
CA GLN A 27 -7.71 -1.29 2.85
C GLN A 27 -7.78 0.24 2.86
N ASP A 28 -7.26 0.88 3.90
CA ASP A 28 -7.24 2.34 4.01
C ASP A 28 -6.17 2.94 3.08
N LEU A 29 -5.04 2.24 2.92
CA LEU A 29 -4.01 2.57 1.93
C LEU A 29 -4.57 2.54 0.50
N ILE A 30 -5.30 1.49 0.13
CA ILE A 30 -5.91 1.36 -1.20
C ILE A 30 -6.85 2.54 -1.49
N LYS A 31 -7.75 2.87 -0.55
CA LYS A 31 -8.68 4.00 -0.69
C LYS A 31 -7.95 5.34 -0.82
N HIS A 32 -6.85 5.51 -0.08
CA HIS A 32 -6.05 6.72 -0.16
C HIS A 32 -5.40 6.87 -1.53
N TYR A 33 -4.80 5.81 -2.08
CA TYR A 33 -4.19 5.85 -3.40
C TYR A 33 -5.22 6.00 -4.53
N ASP A 34 -6.42 5.42 -4.38
CA ASP A 34 -7.54 5.65 -5.31
C ASP A 34 -8.00 7.11 -5.31
N SER A 35 -8.10 7.72 -4.12
CA SER A 35 -8.41 9.15 -3.98
C SER A 35 -7.30 10.04 -4.57
N LEU A 36 -6.04 9.64 -4.41
CA LEU A 36 -4.89 10.34 -5.01
C LEU A 36 -4.91 10.23 -6.54
N LEU A 37 -5.28 9.07 -7.08
CA LEU A 37 -5.46 8.85 -8.52
C LEU A 37 -6.57 9.75 -9.08
N ALA A 38 -7.70 9.85 -8.35
CA ALA A 38 -8.83 10.69 -8.72
C ALA A 38 -8.53 12.21 -8.65
N SER A 39 -7.44 12.62 -7.97
CA SER A 39 -7.08 14.03 -7.81
C SER A 39 -6.48 14.70 -9.06
N GLY A 40 -6.26 13.94 -10.14
CA GLY A 40 -5.75 14.46 -11.41
C GLY A 40 -4.24 14.71 -11.45
N HIS A 41 -3.50 14.30 -10.42
CA HIS A 41 -2.04 14.27 -10.45
C HIS A 41 -1.54 13.15 -11.38
N GLU A 42 -0.34 13.31 -11.92
CA GLU A 42 0.25 12.34 -12.85
C GLU A 42 0.25 10.92 -12.24
N PRO A 43 -0.55 10.00 -12.81
CA PRO A 43 -0.94 8.76 -12.13
C PRO A 43 0.22 7.76 -12.05
N GLU A 44 1.11 7.75 -13.05
CA GLU A 44 2.22 6.81 -13.14
C GLU A 44 3.29 7.03 -12.07
N THR A 45 3.55 8.28 -11.72
CA THR A 45 4.63 8.65 -10.78
C THR A 45 4.19 8.61 -9.31
N HIS A 46 2.88 8.61 -9.04
CA HIS A 46 2.32 8.80 -7.70
C HIS A 46 1.45 7.61 -7.26
N ALA A 47 0.24 7.50 -7.81
CA ALA A 47 -0.78 6.56 -7.32
C ALA A 47 -0.57 5.13 -7.86
N LEU A 48 -0.23 4.99 -9.14
CA LEU A 48 -0.09 3.67 -9.77
C LEU A 48 1.13 2.91 -9.24
N ALA A 49 2.25 3.59 -9.01
CA ALA A 49 3.46 2.99 -8.44
C ALA A 49 3.20 2.47 -7.00
N ALA A 50 2.49 3.25 -6.19
CA ALA A 50 2.10 2.85 -4.83
C ALA A 50 1.08 1.70 -4.82
N LEU A 51 0.11 1.72 -5.73
CA LEU A 51 -0.89 0.65 -5.86
C LEU A 51 -0.23 -0.67 -6.29
N LYS A 52 0.74 -0.64 -7.21
CA LYS A 52 1.51 -1.82 -7.60
C LYS A 52 2.24 -2.46 -6.43
N LEU A 53 2.85 -1.67 -5.54
CA LEU A 53 3.50 -2.17 -4.32
C LEU A 53 2.51 -2.87 -3.39
N VAL A 54 1.38 -2.22 -3.10
CA VAL A 54 0.33 -2.78 -2.25
C VAL A 54 -0.22 -4.09 -2.81
N LEU A 55 -0.50 -4.14 -4.12
CA LEU A 55 -1.00 -5.33 -4.77
C LEU A 55 0.04 -6.45 -4.79
N TYR A 56 1.31 -6.12 -5.07
CA TYR A 56 2.40 -7.10 -5.06
C TYR A 56 2.56 -7.74 -3.69
N ASP A 57 2.57 -6.94 -2.63
CA ASP A 57 2.66 -7.44 -1.26
C ASP A 57 1.45 -8.30 -0.87
N PHE A 58 0.23 -7.82 -1.19
CA PHE A 58 -1.01 -8.55 -0.93
C PHE A 58 -1.05 -9.92 -1.64
N PHE A 59 -0.75 -9.96 -2.94
CA PHE A 59 -0.74 -11.21 -3.70
C PHE A 59 0.45 -12.10 -3.35
N SER A 60 1.62 -11.55 -3.01
CA SER A 60 2.76 -12.34 -2.56
C SER A 60 2.47 -13.04 -1.24
N CYS A 61 2.00 -12.30 -0.22
CA CYS A 61 1.60 -12.88 1.06
C CYS A 61 0.47 -13.91 0.92
N SER A 62 -0.53 -13.66 0.06
CA SER A 62 -1.61 -14.63 -0.18
C SER A 62 -1.13 -15.94 -0.81
N ASN A 63 -0.06 -15.92 -1.60
CA ASN A 63 0.53 -17.15 -2.17
C ASN A 63 1.39 -17.91 -1.16
N TYR A 64 1.98 -17.22 -0.17
CA TYR A 64 2.69 -17.88 0.94
C TYR A 64 1.73 -18.52 1.95
N ALA A 65 0.51 -17.98 2.13
CA ALA A 65 -0.47 -18.55 3.05
C ALA A 65 -1.18 -19.82 2.52
N ASN A 66 -1.06 -20.11 1.22
CA ASN A 66 -1.69 -21.25 0.54
C ASN A 66 -0.71 -22.36 0.11
N ASN A 67 0.57 -22.28 0.52
CA ASN A 67 1.58 -23.32 0.36
C ASN A 67 2.05 -23.81 1.73
#